data_AF-A0A645HNN9-F1
#
_entry.id   AF-A0A645HNN9-F1
#
_cell.length_a   1.000
_cell.length_b   1.000
_cell.length_c   1.000
_cell.angle_alpha   90.00
_cell.angle_beta   90.00
_cell.angle_gamma   90.00
#
_symmetry.space_group_name_H-M   'P 1'
#
loop_
_entity.id
_entity.type
_entity.pdbx_description
1 polymer ?
#
loop_
_entity_poly.entity_id
_entity_poly.type
_entity_poly.pdbx_seq_one_letter_code
_entity_poly.pdbx_strand_id
1 'polypeptide(L)'
;MEAEDIDAVVIATYNDSHVPIAIEAARRGKHVHSEKPLGMSGAQAEEAVRVINETGVIAAVAFNCCKHPLQEYVKRLIASGELGEVISFRGASDQDYYLDDNWHTQDFVWRMTKKHAGSGALGDLAAHTISLSQYLIGDTAEVSGTTKIIFPERPDFYDPDKIYKVENDDIVQYTYRYKMERWDISFPAVWRRDAKWASIMRFN
;
A
#
# COMPACT_ATOMS: atom_id res chain seq x y z
N MET A 1 7.09 16.39 -16.83
CA MET A 1 7.49 15.16 -17.54
C MET A 1 8.46 15.42 -18.70
N GLU A 2 8.47 16.62 -19.31
CA GLU A 2 9.37 16.97 -20.43
C GLU A 2 10.82 17.36 -20.04
N ALA A 3 11.07 17.69 -18.77
CA ALA A 3 12.40 18.09 -18.32
C ALA A 3 13.40 16.95 -18.49
N GLU A 4 14.42 17.14 -19.34
CA GLU A 4 15.42 16.11 -19.70
C GLU A 4 16.45 15.87 -18.59
N ASP A 5 16.66 16.84 -17.70
CA ASP A 5 17.60 16.83 -16.57
C ASP A 5 17.05 16.12 -15.32
N ILE A 6 15.85 15.54 -15.40
CA ILE A 6 15.19 14.84 -14.30
C ILE A 6 15.24 13.33 -14.50
N ASP A 7 15.95 12.63 -13.61
CA ASP A 7 16.11 11.18 -13.63
C ASP A 7 14.96 10.41 -12.96
N ALA A 8 14.26 11.04 -12.02
CA ALA A 8 13.26 10.38 -11.18
C ALA A 8 12.06 11.28 -10.85
N VAL A 9 10.91 10.67 -10.61
CA VAL A 9 9.65 11.33 -10.21
C VAL A 9 9.16 10.74 -8.90
N VAL A 10 8.91 11.62 -7.92
CA VAL A 10 8.21 11.29 -6.68
C VAL A 10 6.75 11.70 -6.82
N ILE A 11 5.83 10.76 -6.64
CA ILE A 11 4.39 10.97 -6.79
C ILE A 11 3.78 10.96 -5.40
N ALA A 12 3.41 12.14 -4.90
CA ALA A 12 2.82 12.34 -3.57
C ALA A 12 1.49 13.11 -3.70
N THR A 13 0.63 12.61 -4.59
CA THR A 13 -0.66 13.24 -4.96
C THR A 13 -1.83 12.43 -4.36
N TYR A 14 -3.05 12.61 -4.87
CA TYR A 14 -4.18 11.75 -4.51
C TYR A 14 -4.09 10.39 -5.20
N ASN A 15 -4.64 9.34 -4.57
CA ASN A 15 -4.45 7.95 -5.00
C ASN A 15 -4.91 7.70 -6.44
N ASP A 16 -5.98 8.37 -6.88
CA ASP A 16 -6.54 8.27 -8.24
C ASP A 16 -5.60 8.74 -9.35
N SER A 17 -4.60 9.55 -9.00
CA SER A 17 -3.61 10.08 -9.94
C SER A 17 -2.29 9.32 -9.96
N HIS A 18 -2.05 8.38 -9.04
CA HIS A 18 -0.78 7.67 -8.92
C HIS A 18 -0.43 6.87 -10.18
N VAL A 19 -1.33 5.97 -10.60
CA VAL A 19 -1.12 5.10 -11.78
C VAL A 19 -0.86 5.88 -13.07
N PRO A 20 -1.71 6.85 -13.50
CA PRO A 20 -1.46 7.55 -14.75
C PRO A 20 -0.14 8.33 -14.74
N ILE A 21 0.22 8.95 -13.61
CA ILE A 21 1.49 9.67 -13.47
C ILE A 21 2.68 8.69 -13.51
N ALA A 22 2.58 7.56 -12.81
CA ALA A 22 3.63 6.55 -12.74
C ALA A 22 3.92 5.92 -14.11
N ILE A 23 2.87 5.56 -14.85
CA ILE A 23 3.00 5.01 -16.21
C ILE A 23 3.66 6.03 -17.14
N GLU A 24 3.21 7.29 -17.10
CA GLU A 24 3.77 8.34 -17.96
C GLU A 24 5.24 8.63 -17.64
N ALA A 25 5.61 8.71 -16.36
CA ALA A 25 6.99 8.86 -15.92
C ALA A 25 7.88 7.71 -16.44
N ALA A 26 7.42 6.47 -16.25
CA ALA A 26 8.16 5.29 -16.67
C ALA A 26 8.34 5.22 -18.19
N ARG A 27 7.30 5.52 -18.98
CA ARG A 27 7.37 5.56 -20.46
C ARG A 27 8.39 6.57 -20.98
N ARG A 28 8.73 7.58 -20.18
CA ARG A 28 9.75 8.59 -20.47
C ARG A 28 11.12 8.24 -19.90
N GLY A 29 11.32 7.02 -19.42
CA GLY A 29 12.59 6.55 -18.88
C GLY A 29 12.92 7.11 -17.48
N LYS A 30 11.95 7.76 -16.81
CA LYS A 30 12.17 8.31 -15.46
C LYS A 30 11.90 7.26 -14.41
N HIS A 31 12.78 7.15 -13.41
CA HIS A 31 12.54 6.31 -12.24
C HIS A 31 11.33 6.81 -11.44
N VAL A 32 10.60 5.91 -10.78
CA VAL A 32 9.33 6.23 -10.12
C VAL A 32 9.38 5.90 -8.63
N HIS A 33 8.97 6.84 -7.80
CA HIS A 33 8.67 6.59 -6.39
C HIS A 33 7.25 7.08 -6.09
N SER A 34 6.29 6.16 -6.01
CA SER A 34 4.89 6.51 -5.81
C SER A 34 4.47 6.33 -4.35
N GLU A 35 3.68 7.26 -3.84
CA GLU A 35 2.95 7.06 -2.59
C GLU A 35 2.04 5.83 -2.65
N LYS A 36 1.72 5.31 -1.47
CA LYS A 36 0.76 4.22 -1.28
C LYS A 36 -0.67 4.77 -1.14
N PRO A 37 -1.69 3.99 -1.50
CA PRO A 37 -1.64 2.79 -2.34
C PRO A 37 -1.24 3.14 -3.78
N LEU A 38 -0.64 2.19 -4.51
CA LEU A 38 -0.19 2.43 -5.88
C LEU A 38 -1.34 2.80 -6.84
N GLY A 39 -2.52 2.21 -6.63
CA GLY A 39 -3.70 2.48 -7.43
C GLY A 39 -4.98 2.27 -6.65
N MET A 40 -6.11 2.61 -7.27
CA MET A 40 -7.43 2.58 -6.63
C MET A 40 -8.00 1.17 -6.49
N SER A 41 -7.39 0.19 -7.18
CA SER A 41 -7.73 -1.22 -7.11
C SER A 41 -6.51 -2.08 -7.39
N GLY A 42 -6.57 -3.36 -7.02
CA GLY A 42 -5.53 -4.34 -7.34
C GLY A 42 -5.27 -4.42 -8.85
N ALA A 43 -6.34 -4.49 -9.65
CA ALA A 43 -6.23 -4.55 -11.11
C ALA A 43 -5.52 -3.32 -11.72
N GLN A 44 -5.78 -2.11 -11.20
CA GLN A 44 -5.07 -0.91 -11.65
C GLN A 44 -3.59 -0.95 -11.26
N ALA A 45 -3.28 -1.41 -10.05
CA ALA A 45 -1.90 -1.54 -9.59
C ALA A 45 -1.14 -2.61 -10.41
N GLU A 46 -1.76 -3.75 -10.70
CA GLU A 46 -1.21 -4.82 -11.54
C GLU A 46 -0.92 -4.34 -12.97
N GLU A 47 -1.86 -3.60 -13.57
CA GLU A 47 -1.70 -2.97 -14.88
C GLU A 47 -0.50 -2.02 -14.88
N ALA A 48 -0.40 -1.14 -13.87
CA ALA A 48 0.69 -0.19 -13.74
C ALA A 48 2.04 -0.90 -13.62
N VAL A 49 2.13 -1.92 -12.77
CA VAL A 49 3.35 -2.72 -12.59
C VAL A 49 3.76 -3.38 -13.89
N ARG A 50 2.81 -3.96 -14.64
CA ARG A 50 3.12 -4.58 -15.95
C ARG A 50 3.72 -3.58 -16.92
N VAL A 51 3.07 -2.44 -17.11
CA VAL A 51 3.53 -1.40 -18.05
C VAL A 51 4.88 -0.82 -17.62
N ILE A 52 5.07 -0.53 -16.33
CA ILE A 52 6.33 0.01 -15.82
C ILE A 52 7.48 -0.99 -16.03
N ASN A 53 7.25 -2.29 -15.82
CA ASN A 53 8.27 -3.33 -16.03
C ASN A 53 8.75 -3.43 -17.49
N GLU A 54 7.93 -3.05 -18.47
CA GLU A 54 8.31 -3.04 -19.88
C GLU A 54 9.32 -1.91 -20.21
N THR A 55 9.40 -0.87 -19.37
CA THR A 55 10.25 0.31 -19.62
C THR A 55 11.68 0.17 -19.11
N GLY A 56 11.92 -0.78 -18.19
CA GLY A 56 13.23 -0.98 -17.56
C GLY A 56 13.63 0.06 -16.51
N VAL A 57 12.75 1.01 -16.16
CA VAL A 57 13.02 1.98 -15.08
C VAL A 57 12.94 1.32 -13.71
N ILE A 58 13.63 1.93 -12.73
CA ILE A 58 13.47 1.57 -11.32
C ILE A 58 12.17 2.21 -10.81
N ALA A 59 11.32 1.41 -10.17
CA ALA A 59 10.09 1.89 -9.55
C ALA A 59 9.93 1.35 -8.12
N ALA A 60 9.35 2.15 -7.24
CA ALA A 60 9.04 1.78 -5.86
C ALA A 60 7.73 2.42 -5.38
N VAL A 61 7.09 1.75 -4.42
CA VAL A 61 5.93 2.29 -3.67
C VAL A 61 6.38 2.63 -2.26
N ALA A 62 5.89 3.74 -1.69
CA ALA A 62 6.31 4.32 -0.42
C ALA A 62 5.82 3.55 0.83
N PHE A 63 6.02 2.23 0.88
CA PHE A 63 5.86 1.44 2.11
C PHE A 63 7.07 1.60 3.03
N ASN A 64 7.26 2.81 3.55
CA ASN A 64 8.35 3.21 4.42
C ASN A 64 8.45 2.35 5.70
N CYS A 65 7.34 1.81 6.21
CA CYS A 65 7.31 0.90 7.36
C CYS A 65 8.25 -0.30 7.20
N CYS A 66 8.35 -0.87 5.98
CA CYS A 66 9.24 -1.99 5.69
C CYS A 66 10.73 -1.63 5.70
N LYS A 67 11.06 -0.33 5.67
CA LYS A 67 12.44 0.20 5.65
C LYS A 67 12.93 0.67 7.01
N HIS A 68 12.09 0.57 8.04
CA HIS A 68 12.51 0.89 9.40
C HIS A 68 13.58 -0.14 9.86
N PRO A 69 14.73 0.28 10.45
CA PRO A 69 15.82 -0.63 10.82
C PRO A 69 15.38 -1.79 11.74
N LEU A 70 14.38 -1.54 12.58
CA LEU A 70 13.74 -2.58 13.40
C LEU A 70 13.16 -3.71 12.55
N GLN A 71 12.46 -3.40 11.45
CA GLN A 71 11.84 -4.42 10.61
C GLN A 71 12.89 -5.20 9.82
N GLU A 72 13.98 -4.56 9.44
CA GLU A 72 15.14 -5.25 8.86
C GLU A 72 15.77 -6.23 9.87
N TYR A 73 15.91 -5.81 11.12
CA TYR A 73 16.40 -6.67 12.19
C TYR A 73 15.48 -7.87 12.43
N VAL A 74 14.17 -7.65 12.54
CA VAL A 74 13.19 -8.74 12.69
C VAL A 74 13.27 -9.71 11.51
N LYS A 75 13.38 -9.21 10.29
CA LYS A 75 13.56 -10.05 9.10
C LYS A 75 14.82 -10.92 9.17
N ARG A 76 15.94 -10.37 9.67
CA ARG A 76 17.17 -11.14 9.89
C ARG A 76 17.01 -12.23 10.95
N LEU A 77 16.29 -11.95 12.03
CA LEU A 77 15.98 -12.95 13.08
C LEU A 77 15.11 -14.09 12.57
N ILE A 78 14.12 -13.79 11.73
CA ILE A 78 13.29 -14.80 11.07
C ILE A 78 14.16 -15.64 10.14
N ALA A 79 14.95 -14.99 9.28
CA ALA A 79 15.79 -15.68 8.29
C ALA A 79 16.93 -16.50 8.92
N SER A 80 17.46 -16.11 10.08
CA SER A 80 18.48 -16.86 10.80
C SER A 80 17.94 -18.10 11.51
N GLY A 81 16.62 -18.21 11.69
CA GLY A 81 15.97 -19.27 12.45
C GLY A 81 16.08 -19.10 13.97
N GLU A 82 16.58 -17.96 14.45
CA GLU A 82 16.74 -17.67 15.89
C GLU A 82 15.39 -17.62 16.62
N LEU A 83 14.31 -17.28 15.91
CA LEU A 83 12.94 -17.31 16.42
C LEU A 83 12.25 -18.68 16.28
N GLY A 84 12.93 -19.67 15.71
CA GLY A 84 12.31 -20.92 15.28
C GLY A 84 11.34 -20.73 14.12
N GLU A 85 10.34 -21.60 14.03
CA GLU A 85 9.29 -21.50 13.01
C GLU A 85 8.29 -20.38 13.36
N VAL A 86 8.13 -19.42 12.44
CA VAL A 86 7.12 -18.37 12.60
C VAL A 86 5.73 -18.95 12.31
N ILE A 87 4.92 -19.09 13.36
CA ILE A 87 3.58 -19.68 13.28
C ILE A 87 2.46 -18.68 12.96
N SER A 88 2.65 -17.39 13.27
CA SER A 88 1.61 -16.39 13.13
C SER A 88 2.19 -14.97 13.08
N PHE A 89 1.53 -14.09 12.33
CA PHE A 89 1.74 -12.66 12.36
C PHE A 89 0.46 -11.99 12.86
N ARG A 90 0.61 -10.93 13.64
CA ARG A 90 -0.49 -10.05 14.06
C ARG A 90 0.01 -8.62 13.96
N GLY A 91 -0.69 -7.81 13.17
CA GLY A 91 -0.44 -6.39 13.02
C GLY A 91 -1.70 -5.59 13.33
N ALA A 92 -1.52 -4.40 13.90
CA ALA A 92 -2.56 -3.40 14.10
C ALA A 92 -2.00 -2.04 13.71
N SER A 93 -2.84 -1.18 13.16
CA SER A 93 -2.53 0.21 12.85
C SER A 93 -3.73 1.03 13.24
N ASP A 94 -3.73 1.52 14.46
CA ASP A 94 -4.82 2.27 15.05
C ASP A 94 -4.49 3.77 14.99
N GLN A 95 -5.46 4.56 14.56
CA GLN A 95 -5.35 6.02 14.47
C GLN A 95 -6.59 6.63 15.09
N ASP A 96 -6.44 7.79 15.71
CA ASP A 96 -7.53 8.52 16.36
C ASP A 96 -8.13 9.63 15.49
N TYR A 97 -7.49 9.93 14.35
CA TYR A 97 -8.10 10.79 13.35
C TYR A 97 -9.35 10.10 12.78
N TYR A 98 -10.46 10.84 12.71
CA TYR A 98 -11.80 10.34 12.33
C TYR A 98 -12.51 9.45 13.38
N LEU A 99 -12.06 9.41 14.64
CA LEU A 99 -12.75 8.67 15.73
C LEU A 99 -13.82 9.46 16.51
N ASP A 100 -14.04 10.73 16.21
CA ASP A 100 -14.99 11.60 16.90
C ASP A 100 -16.04 12.17 15.92
N ASP A 101 -17.26 12.37 16.42
CA ASP A 101 -18.32 13.12 15.76
C ASP A 101 -18.27 14.62 16.08
N ASN A 102 -17.39 15.05 16.99
CA ASN A 102 -17.21 16.43 17.39
C ASN A 102 -16.52 17.29 16.31
N TRP A 103 -17.36 17.72 15.37
CA TRP A 103 -17.45 18.92 14.51
C TRP A 103 -16.27 19.85 14.21
N HIS A 104 -15.20 19.92 15.01
CA HIS A 104 -14.20 20.98 14.87
C HIS A 104 -12.78 20.50 14.50
N THR A 105 -12.58 19.19 14.31
CA THR A 105 -11.26 18.65 13.93
C THR A 105 -11.29 17.51 12.90
N GLN A 106 -12.47 17.06 12.46
CA GLN A 106 -12.63 15.82 11.69
C GLN A 106 -13.63 15.95 10.54
N ASP A 107 -13.46 17.00 9.74
CA ASP A 107 -14.33 17.32 8.61
C ASP A 107 -14.17 16.33 7.44
N PHE A 108 -15.10 16.40 6.51
CA PHE A 108 -15.11 15.59 5.30
C PHE A 108 -13.90 15.91 4.41
N VAL A 109 -13.11 14.88 4.10
CA VAL A 109 -11.92 14.98 3.26
C VAL A 109 -11.92 13.95 2.14
N TRP A 110 -11.05 14.13 1.14
CA TRP A 110 -10.93 13.22 -0.01
C TRP A 110 -10.71 11.75 0.39
N ARG A 111 -10.08 11.49 1.55
CA ARG A 111 -9.88 10.15 2.11
C ARG A 111 -11.16 9.39 2.42
N MET A 112 -12.29 10.09 2.53
CA MET A 112 -13.62 9.52 2.78
C MET A 112 -14.40 9.26 1.49
N THR A 113 -13.81 9.57 0.33
CA THR A 113 -14.41 9.39 -0.99
C THR A 113 -13.80 8.19 -1.70
N LYS A 114 -14.63 7.36 -2.34
CA LYS A 114 -14.13 6.30 -3.24
C LYS A 114 -13.47 6.88 -4.47
N LYS A 115 -13.93 8.06 -4.94
CA LYS A 115 -13.39 8.71 -6.14
C LYS A 115 -11.89 8.99 -6.03
N HIS A 116 -11.43 9.52 -4.89
CA HIS A 116 -10.04 9.93 -4.73
C HIS A 116 -9.20 8.98 -3.89
N ALA A 117 -9.80 8.22 -2.97
CA ALA A 117 -9.06 7.30 -2.09
C ALA A 117 -9.20 5.82 -2.44
N GLY A 118 -10.34 5.41 -3.04
CA GLY A 118 -10.65 4.02 -3.38
C GLY A 118 -11.20 3.25 -2.19
N SER A 119 -10.47 3.26 -1.07
CA SER A 119 -10.87 2.73 0.24
C SER A 119 -10.43 3.67 1.37
N GLY A 120 -10.89 3.42 2.58
CA GLY A 120 -10.57 4.22 3.76
C GLY A 120 -9.39 3.61 4.51
N ALA A 121 -9.63 3.15 5.75
CA ALA A 121 -8.64 2.53 6.61
C ALA A 121 -7.92 1.34 5.95
N LEU A 122 -8.60 0.58 5.08
CA LEU A 122 -7.99 -0.51 4.32
C LEU A 122 -6.83 -0.04 3.43
N GLY A 123 -7.04 1.00 2.64
CA GLY A 123 -6.03 1.50 1.69
C GLY A 123 -4.99 2.39 2.37
N ASP A 124 -5.40 3.16 3.37
CA ASP A 124 -4.54 4.12 4.05
C ASP A 124 -3.68 3.44 5.13
N LEU A 125 -4.29 2.63 5.99
CA LEU A 125 -3.62 2.07 7.18
C LEU A 125 -3.24 0.61 6.98
N ALA A 126 -4.21 -0.24 6.65
CA ALA A 126 -3.98 -1.67 6.54
C ALA A 126 -3.00 -2.02 5.42
N ALA A 127 -2.88 -1.20 4.36
CA ALA A 127 -1.86 -1.38 3.34
C ALA A 127 -0.43 -1.44 3.92
N HIS A 128 -0.12 -0.69 4.98
CA HIS A 128 1.19 -0.75 5.65
C HIS A 128 1.38 -2.06 6.42
N THR A 129 0.36 -2.53 7.14
CA THR A 129 0.46 -3.79 7.91
C THR A 129 0.45 -5.00 6.99
N ILE A 130 -0.28 -4.96 5.88
CA ILE A 130 -0.26 -5.97 4.80
C ILE A 130 1.12 -6.00 4.14
N SER A 131 1.68 -4.85 3.80
CA SER A 131 3.03 -4.78 3.22
C SER A 131 4.08 -5.34 4.18
N LEU A 132 4.00 -4.99 5.47
CA LEU A 132 4.93 -5.48 6.48
C LEU A 132 4.77 -7.00 6.72
N SER A 133 3.53 -7.48 6.78
CA SER A 133 3.20 -8.91 6.83
C SER A 133 3.88 -9.69 5.71
N GLN A 134 3.72 -9.24 4.47
CA GLN A 134 4.32 -9.91 3.31
C GLN A 134 5.84 -9.75 3.27
N TYR A 135 6.37 -8.61 3.74
CA TYR A 135 7.81 -8.39 3.82
C TYR A 135 8.53 -9.30 4.81
N LEU A 136 7.91 -9.57 5.97
CA LEU A 136 8.46 -10.39 7.04
C LEU A 136 8.18 -11.89 6.87
N ILE A 137 6.98 -12.24 6.41
CA ILE A 137 6.49 -13.63 6.39
C ILE A 137 6.48 -14.21 4.99
N GLY A 138 5.88 -13.51 4.02
CA GLY A 138 5.75 -13.95 2.63
C GLY A 138 4.37 -13.72 2.05
N ASP A 139 4.13 -14.25 0.85
CA ASP A 139 2.91 -14.02 0.09
C ASP A 139 1.65 -14.53 0.79
N THR A 140 0.58 -13.75 0.71
CA THR A 140 -0.76 -14.17 1.15
C THR A 140 -1.40 -15.10 0.11
N ALA A 141 -1.98 -16.21 0.57
CA ALA A 141 -2.76 -17.16 -0.22
C ALA A 141 -4.26 -16.85 -0.17
N GLU A 142 -4.78 -16.60 1.03
CA GLU A 142 -6.21 -16.40 1.27
C GLU A 142 -6.42 -15.30 2.32
N VAL A 143 -7.54 -14.59 2.24
CA VAL A 143 -7.94 -13.57 3.22
C VAL A 143 -9.44 -13.70 3.52
N SER A 144 -9.82 -13.44 4.77
CA SER A 144 -11.20 -13.27 5.19
C SER A 144 -11.28 -12.06 6.11
N GLY A 145 -12.28 -11.20 5.91
CA GLY A 145 -12.35 -9.96 6.68
C GLY A 145 -13.67 -9.24 6.57
N THR A 146 -13.79 -8.19 7.37
CA THR A 146 -14.94 -7.31 7.46
C THR A 146 -14.47 -5.85 7.48
N THR A 147 -15.33 -4.98 6.97
CA THR A 147 -15.13 -3.53 6.98
C THR A 147 -16.37 -2.86 7.53
N LYS A 148 -16.21 -1.70 8.18
CA LYS A 148 -17.34 -0.91 8.69
C LYS A 148 -17.09 0.58 8.52
N ILE A 149 -18.14 1.29 8.09
CA ILE A 149 -18.25 2.74 8.23
C ILE A 149 -18.91 2.99 9.59
N ILE A 150 -18.20 3.67 10.48
CA ILE A 150 -18.65 4.00 11.83
C ILE A 150 -19.39 5.33 11.81
N PHE A 151 -18.82 6.34 11.12
CA PHE A 151 -19.41 7.66 10.98
C PHE A 151 -19.83 7.89 9.52
N PRO A 152 -21.12 7.67 9.19
CA PRO A 152 -21.57 7.65 7.80
C PRO A 152 -21.65 9.03 7.16
N GLU A 153 -21.60 10.11 7.95
CA GLU A 153 -21.79 11.48 7.51
C GLU A 153 -20.85 12.42 8.27
N ARG A 154 -20.32 13.44 7.60
CA ARG A 154 -19.42 14.45 8.15
C ARG A 154 -19.65 15.82 7.49
N PRO A 155 -19.43 16.94 8.19
CA PRO A 155 -19.52 18.28 7.62
C PRO A 155 -18.44 18.56 6.56
N ASP A 156 -18.71 19.49 5.64
CA ASP A 156 -17.70 20.13 4.80
C ASP A 156 -16.72 20.91 5.68
N PHE A 157 -15.44 20.88 5.32
CA PHE A 157 -14.38 21.61 6.03
C PHE A 157 -14.60 23.14 6.03
N TYR A 158 -15.18 23.70 4.98
CA TYR A 158 -15.39 25.14 4.83
C TYR A 158 -16.81 25.60 5.19
N ASP A 159 -17.79 24.71 5.10
CA ASP A 159 -19.20 25.01 5.35
C ASP A 159 -19.80 23.93 6.26
N PRO A 160 -19.78 24.13 7.58
CA PRO A 160 -20.22 23.10 8.51
C PRO A 160 -21.70 22.72 8.30
N ASP A 161 -22.56 23.63 7.85
CA ASP A 161 -23.98 23.31 7.58
C ASP A 161 -24.17 22.34 6.40
N LYS A 162 -23.12 22.11 5.60
CA LYS A 162 -23.12 21.19 4.48
C LYS A 162 -22.59 19.82 4.90
N ILE A 163 -23.46 18.83 4.97
CA ILE A 163 -23.11 17.44 5.32
C ILE A 163 -22.83 16.60 4.06
N TYR A 164 -21.75 15.83 4.06
CA TYR A 164 -21.48 14.79 3.07
C TYR A 164 -21.51 13.40 3.67
N LYS A 165 -21.80 12.43 2.79
CA LYS A 165 -21.75 11.01 3.12
C LYS A 165 -20.34 10.46 2.97
N VAL A 166 -19.86 9.74 3.99
CA VAL A 166 -18.64 8.93 3.94
C VAL A 166 -18.89 7.68 3.11
N GLU A 167 -18.01 7.40 2.15
CA GLU A 167 -18.21 6.36 1.15
C GLU A 167 -17.41 5.09 1.45
N ASN A 168 -16.43 5.15 2.35
CA ASN A 168 -15.47 4.07 2.59
C ASN A 168 -15.26 3.76 4.08
N ASP A 169 -14.48 2.72 4.34
CA ASP A 169 -14.34 2.05 5.63
C ASP A 169 -13.51 2.86 6.65
N ASP A 170 -14.02 2.98 7.88
CA ASP A 170 -13.28 3.52 9.03
C ASP A 170 -12.51 2.41 9.76
N ILE A 171 -13.06 1.19 9.75
CA ILE A 171 -12.46 0.03 10.43
C ILE A 171 -12.41 -1.14 9.45
N VAL A 172 -11.27 -1.84 9.48
CA VAL A 172 -11.04 -3.08 8.76
C VAL A 172 -10.42 -4.13 9.69
N GLN A 173 -10.95 -5.35 9.65
CA GLN A 173 -10.44 -6.49 10.40
C GLN A 173 -10.37 -7.69 9.47
N TYR A 174 -9.24 -8.39 9.46
CA TYR A 174 -9.06 -9.54 8.58
C TYR A 174 -8.04 -10.52 9.14
N THR A 175 -8.15 -11.75 8.66
CA THR A 175 -7.19 -12.84 8.85
C THR A 175 -6.67 -13.26 7.48
N TYR A 176 -5.42 -13.72 7.43
CA TYR A 176 -4.79 -14.25 6.21
C TYR A 176 -4.22 -15.64 6.45
N ARG A 177 -4.18 -16.42 5.38
CA ARG A 177 -3.34 -17.61 5.25
C ARG A 177 -2.20 -17.28 4.29
N TYR A 178 -0.97 -17.61 4.67
CA TYR A 178 0.18 -17.46 3.77
C TYR A 178 0.31 -18.65 2.83
N LYS A 179 0.99 -18.47 1.69
CA LYS A 179 1.37 -19.57 0.83
C LYS A 179 2.36 -20.47 1.57
N MET A 180 2.05 -21.77 1.62
CA MET A 180 2.89 -22.80 2.24
C MET A 180 4.04 -23.19 1.31
N GLU A 181 4.89 -22.25 0.95
CA GLU A 181 6.16 -22.57 0.29
C GLU A 181 7.22 -22.68 1.38
N ARG A 182 7.83 -23.87 1.49
CA ARG A 182 8.80 -24.23 2.51
C ARG A 182 10.02 -23.32 2.40
N TRP A 183 10.01 -22.18 3.10
CA TRP A 183 11.07 -21.17 3.23
C TRP A 183 12.19 -21.32 2.19
N ASP A 184 11.87 -21.14 0.91
CA ASP A 184 12.93 -20.93 -0.07
C ASP A 184 13.35 -19.48 0.14
N ILE A 185 14.33 -19.27 1.03
CA ILE A 185 14.97 -17.97 1.26
C ILE A 185 15.86 -17.63 0.05
N SER A 186 15.38 -17.89 -1.17
CA SER A 186 15.81 -17.15 -2.34
C SER A 186 15.17 -15.78 -2.25
N PHE A 187 15.90 -14.86 -1.60
CA PHE A 187 15.65 -13.42 -1.54
C PHE A 187 14.62 -12.92 -2.58
N PRO A 188 13.43 -12.42 -2.16
CA PRO A 188 12.75 -11.39 -2.93
C PRO A 188 13.61 -10.14 -2.80
N ALA A 189 14.64 -10.10 -3.64
CA ALA A 189 15.61 -9.05 -3.69
C ALA A 189 14.91 -7.82 -4.26
N VAL A 190 14.59 -6.88 -3.38
CA VAL A 190 14.25 -5.50 -3.77
C VAL A 190 15.41 -4.87 -4.56
N TRP A 191 16.60 -5.49 -4.57
CA TRP A 191 17.74 -5.15 -5.42
C TRP A 191 18.60 -6.38 -5.76
N ARG A 192 18.39 -7.01 -6.93
CA ARG A 192 19.51 -7.54 -7.72
C ARG A 192 19.67 -6.63 -8.93
N ARG A 193 20.90 -6.24 -9.25
CA ARG A 193 21.24 -5.48 -10.46
C ARG A 193 20.88 -6.21 -11.77
N ASP A 194 20.54 -7.49 -11.68
CA ASP A 194 20.40 -8.39 -12.83
C ASP A 194 19.05 -9.14 -12.88
N ALA A 195 18.11 -8.85 -11.97
CA ALA A 195 16.80 -9.53 -11.94
C ALA A 195 15.75 -8.72 -12.71
N LYS A 196 15.43 -9.16 -13.93
CA LYS A 196 14.16 -8.82 -14.57
C LYS A 196 13.03 -9.35 -13.68
N TRP A 197 12.11 -8.48 -13.27
CA TRP A 197 10.96 -8.78 -12.42
C TRP A 197 10.23 -10.05 -12.86
N ALA A 198 10.38 -11.13 -12.10
CA ALA A 198 9.65 -12.39 -12.31
C ALA A 198 9.48 -13.15 -10.99
N SER A 199 8.94 -12.51 -9.95
CA SER A 199 8.29 -13.21 -8.83
C SER A 199 7.60 -12.21 -7.92
N ILE A 200 6.28 -12.11 -8.05
CA ILE A 200 5.30 -11.75 -7.00
C ILE A 200 3.87 -12.05 -7.49
N MET A 201 3.63 -12.29 -8.79
CA MET A 201 2.34 -12.83 -9.24
C MET A 201 2.51 -13.85 -10.36
N ARG A 202 2.62 -15.13 -9.98
CA ARG A 202 2.14 -16.23 -10.81
C ARG A 202 1.11 -16.99 -9.97
N PHE A 203 -0.16 -16.82 -10.33
CA PHE A 203 -1.20 -17.79 -10.03
C PHE A 203 -1.27 -18.70 -11.25
N ASN A 204 -0.88 -19.96 -11.10
CA ASN A 204 -1.40 -21.04 -11.92
C ASN A 204 -2.49 -21.73 -11.11
#